data_AF-A0A7Y7C2D9-F1
#
_entry.id   AF-A0A7Y7C2D9-F1
#
_cell.length_a   1.000
_cell.length_b   1.000
_cell.length_c   1.000
_cell.angle_alpha   90.00
_cell.angle_beta   90.00
_cell.angle_gamma   90.00
#
_symmetry.space_group_name_H-M   'P 1'
#
loop_
_entity.id
_entity.type
_entity.pdbx_description
1 polymer ?
#
loop_
_entity_poly.entity_id
_entity_poly.type
_entity_poly.pdbx_seq_one_letter_code
_entity_poly.pdbx_strand_id
1 'polypeptide(L)'
;MQQSKLFGLLFVLPMLMLSTSAHAFNINGTYKSENGEFVLTITHSSDYDGSFSGTYDTHFTPVGPLSIPVSGTFHFVNNPDGSLVPLALNFSAATRPADWSYVLVDSWSGILTQPGVISATGVRSYLPAGGTGVLSSLGTHTLQ
;
A
#
# COMPACT_ATOMS: atom_id res chain seq x y z
N MET A 1 26.59 74.32 8.33
CA MET A 1 26.29 73.23 9.28
C MET A 1 25.32 72.26 8.64
N GLN A 2 25.62 70.98 8.79
CA GLN A 2 25.13 69.78 8.11
C GLN A 2 23.61 69.64 8.00
N GLN A 3 23.14 69.30 6.79
CA GLN A 3 21.99 68.42 6.60
C GLN A 3 22.53 66.99 6.39
N SER A 4 21.97 66.02 7.11
CA SER A 4 22.06 64.61 6.73
C SER A 4 20.73 63.93 7.05
N LYS A 5 19.94 63.66 6.01
CA LYS A 5 18.78 62.76 6.08
C LYS A 5 19.28 61.33 5.93
N LEU A 6 19.10 60.53 6.97
CA LEU A 6 19.44 59.11 7.01
C LEU A 6 18.30 58.33 6.35
N PHE A 7 18.50 57.84 5.13
CA PHE A 7 17.60 56.88 4.49
C PHE A 7 17.96 55.47 4.99
N GLY A 8 17.14 54.91 5.88
CA GLY A 8 17.20 53.50 6.22
C GLY A 8 16.56 52.66 5.12
N LEU A 9 17.37 51.96 4.32
CA LEU A 9 16.86 50.89 3.46
C LEU A 9 16.52 49.68 4.34
N LEU A 10 15.23 49.40 4.49
CA LEU A 10 14.73 48.16 5.05
C LEU A 10 14.89 47.06 3.99
N PHE A 11 15.97 46.28 4.07
CA PHE A 11 16.12 45.06 3.26
C PHE A 11 15.18 43.99 3.80
N VAL A 12 14.03 43.83 3.16
CA VAL A 12 13.17 42.65 3.35
C VAL A 12 13.80 41.54 2.51
N LEU A 13 14.56 40.64 3.15
CA LEU A 13 14.92 39.39 2.47
C LEU A 13 13.63 38.61 2.18
N PRO A 14 13.36 38.19 0.94
CA PRO A 14 12.30 37.24 0.69
C PRO A 14 12.72 35.94 1.38
N MET A 15 12.03 35.62 2.47
CA MET A 15 12.14 34.32 3.11
C MET A 15 11.60 33.31 2.10
N LEU A 16 12.51 32.65 1.39
CA LEU A 16 12.19 31.54 0.51
C LEU A 16 11.56 30.49 1.42
N MET A 17 10.23 30.40 1.40
CA MET A 17 9.51 29.26 1.95
C MET A 17 9.94 28.06 1.12
N LEU A 18 10.99 27.36 1.54
CA LEU A 18 11.17 25.97 1.12
C LEU A 18 9.90 25.26 1.60
N SER A 19 8.96 25.00 0.68
CA SER A 19 7.92 24.03 0.95
C SER A 19 8.66 22.70 1.08
N THR A 20 8.98 22.32 2.31
CA THR A 20 9.26 20.92 2.61
C THR A 20 7.97 20.21 2.23
N SER A 21 7.97 19.51 1.10
CA SER A 21 6.94 18.53 0.76
C SER A 21 7.05 17.41 1.79
N ALA A 22 6.54 17.68 2.99
CA ALA A 22 6.50 16.77 4.11
C ALA A 22 5.30 15.85 3.94
N HIS A 23 5.38 14.96 2.96
CA HIS A 23 4.53 13.81 2.84
C HIS A 23 5.48 12.64 2.57
N ALA A 24 5.73 11.86 3.62
CA ALA A 24 6.25 10.51 3.48
C ALA A 24 5.35 9.64 4.35
N PHE A 25 4.08 9.57 3.96
CA PHE A 25 3.16 8.61 4.53
C PHE A 25 3.60 7.20 4.12
N ASN A 26 3.96 6.41 5.12
CA ASN A 26 4.63 5.13 4.94
C ASN A 26 3.74 4.00 5.46
N ILE A 27 3.43 3.03 4.59
CA ILE A 27 2.65 1.84 4.92
C ILE A 27 3.50 0.56 4.91
N ASN A 28 4.81 0.68 4.83
CA ASN A 28 5.72 -0.45 4.95
C ASN A 28 5.49 -1.17 6.28
N GLY A 29 5.51 -2.50 6.22
CA GLY A 29 5.21 -3.36 7.36
C GLY A 29 4.84 -4.77 6.92
N THR A 30 4.73 -5.65 7.90
CA THR A 30 4.22 -7.01 7.71
C THR A 30 2.86 -7.08 8.40
N TYR A 31 1.83 -7.41 7.63
CA TYR A 31 0.45 -7.48 8.06
C TYR A 31 -0.02 -8.92 7.92
N LYS A 32 -0.32 -9.57 9.03
CA LYS A 32 -0.73 -10.99 9.09
C LYS A 32 -2.20 -11.10 9.47
N SER A 33 -2.97 -11.85 8.69
CA SER A 33 -4.38 -12.12 8.99
C SER A 33 -4.55 -12.82 10.34
N GLU A 34 -5.73 -12.68 10.94
CA GLU A 34 -6.04 -13.25 12.26
C GLU A 34 -5.92 -14.78 12.32
N ASN A 35 -6.05 -15.47 11.19
CA ASN A 35 -5.86 -16.91 11.06
C ASN A 35 -4.44 -17.32 10.61
N GLY A 36 -3.59 -16.35 10.26
CA GLY A 36 -2.24 -16.57 9.77
C GLY A 36 -2.12 -17.19 8.37
N GLU A 37 -3.22 -17.29 7.63
CA GLU A 37 -3.27 -17.86 6.28
C GLU A 37 -2.83 -16.88 5.19
N PHE A 38 -2.80 -15.57 5.51
CA PHE A 38 -2.46 -14.49 4.61
C PHE A 38 -1.49 -13.54 5.30
N VAL A 39 -0.35 -13.28 4.66
CA VAL A 39 0.65 -12.31 5.14
C VAL A 39 1.00 -11.39 4.00
N LEU A 40 0.77 -10.10 4.17
CA LEU A 40 1.22 -9.06 3.25
C LEU A 40 2.44 -8.37 3.87
N THR A 41 3.58 -8.43 3.20
CA THR A 41 4.76 -7.63 3.57
C THR A 41 4.95 -6.53 2.55
N ILE A 42 4.79 -5.27 2.96
CA ILE A 42 5.06 -4.08 2.15
C ILE A 42 6.46 -3.60 2.47
N THR A 43 7.35 -3.60 1.48
CA THR A 43 8.76 -3.18 1.64
C THR A 43 9.04 -1.81 1.04
N HIS A 44 8.20 -1.37 0.10
CA HIS A 44 8.29 -0.06 -0.53
C HIS A 44 6.89 0.52 -0.73
N SER A 45 6.66 1.73 -0.23
CA SER A 45 5.46 2.52 -0.48
C SER A 45 5.83 3.95 -0.85
N SER A 46 5.10 4.53 -1.78
CA SER A 46 5.23 5.90 -2.24
C SER A 46 3.88 6.60 -2.16
N ASP A 47 3.79 7.63 -1.33
CA ASP A 47 2.60 8.47 -1.19
C ASP A 47 2.47 9.52 -2.30
N TYR A 48 3.52 9.72 -3.09
CA TYR A 48 3.51 10.59 -4.27
C TYR A 48 2.59 10.06 -5.37
N ASP A 49 2.63 8.76 -5.63
CA ASP A 49 1.84 8.08 -6.67
C ASP A 49 0.84 7.06 -6.10
N GLY A 50 0.80 6.92 -4.78
CA GLY A 50 -0.07 5.98 -4.09
C GLY A 50 0.27 4.53 -4.43
N SER A 51 1.53 4.20 -4.69
CA SER A 51 1.95 2.84 -5.07
C SER A 51 2.64 2.12 -3.92
N PHE A 52 2.55 0.79 -3.90
CA PHE A 52 3.37 -0.04 -3.03
C PHE A 52 3.78 -1.36 -3.67
N SER A 53 4.82 -1.98 -3.13
CA SER A 53 5.28 -3.31 -3.53
C SER A 53 5.83 -4.11 -2.34
N GLY A 54 5.92 -5.43 -2.53
CA GLY A 54 6.45 -6.35 -1.55
C GLY A 54 6.12 -7.80 -1.85
N THR A 55 5.77 -8.57 -0.83
CA THR A 55 5.41 -9.99 -0.94
C THR A 55 4.07 -10.30 -0.29
N TYR A 56 3.39 -11.30 -0.83
CA TYR A 56 2.18 -11.89 -0.26
C TYR A 56 2.40 -13.39 -0.09
N ASP A 57 2.38 -13.83 1.16
CA ASP A 57 2.46 -15.23 1.54
C ASP A 57 1.07 -15.76 1.85
N THR A 58 0.72 -16.91 1.28
CA THR A 58 -0.56 -17.56 1.52
C THR A 58 -0.41 -19.06 1.70
N HIS A 59 -1.01 -19.60 2.75
CA HIS A 59 -1.08 -21.04 3.02
C HIS A 59 -2.39 -21.67 2.56
N PHE A 60 -3.42 -20.85 2.38
CA PHE A 60 -4.72 -21.24 1.92
C PHE A 60 -4.74 -21.42 0.40
N THR A 61 -4.05 -22.42 -0.18
CA THR A 61 -4.07 -22.66 -1.64
C THR A 61 -4.17 -24.13 -2.05
N PRO A 62 -4.72 -24.43 -3.25
CA PRO A 62 -4.82 -25.80 -3.77
C PRO A 62 -3.46 -26.48 -4.02
N VAL A 63 -2.38 -25.70 -4.10
CA VAL A 63 -1.03 -26.16 -4.45
C VAL A 63 -0.04 -26.06 -3.29
N GLY A 64 -0.55 -25.76 -2.09
CA GLY A 64 0.24 -25.55 -0.87
C GLY A 64 0.69 -24.10 -0.66
N PRO A 65 1.58 -23.86 0.32
CA PRO A 65 2.12 -22.54 0.62
C PRO A 65 2.75 -21.86 -0.60
N LEU A 66 2.44 -20.59 -0.82
CA LEU A 66 3.03 -19.76 -1.87
C LEU A 66 3.54 -18.44 -1.27
N SER A 67 4.65 -17.95 -1.83
CA SER A 67 5.17 -16.60 -1.62
C SER A 67 5.23 -15.90 -2.97
N ILE A 68 4.48 -14.82 -3.14
CA ILE A 68 4.22 -14.19 -4.43
C ILE A 68 4.60 -12.70 -4.35
N PRO A 69 5.43 -12.17 -5.27
CA PRO A 69 5.65 -10.73 -5.38
C PRO A 69 4.34 -10.00 -5.66
N VAL A 70 4.13 -8.85 -5.02
CA VAL A 70 2.94 -8.02 -5.23
C VAL A 70 3.31 -6.58 -5.54
N SER A 71 2.43 -5.96 -6.32
CA SER A 71 2.29 -4.52 -6.42
C SER A 71 0.84 -4.15 -6.12
N GLY A 72 0.66 -2.97 -5.56
CA GLY A 72 -0.65 -2.46 -5.19
C GLY A 72 -0.70 -0.95 -5.22
N THR A 73 -1.89 -0.44 -4.97
CA THR A 73 -2.14 1.00 -4.86
C THR A 73 -2.86 1.32 -3.57
N PHE A 74 -2.67 2.53 -3.07
CA PHE A 74 -3.38 3.08 -1.95
C PHE A 74 -3.76 4.53 -2.21
N HIS A 75 -4.89 4.94 -1.64
CA HIS A 75 -5.47 6.27 -1.78
C HIS A 75 -6.03 6.72 -0.45
N PHE A 76 -5.76 7.96 -0.08
CA PHE A 76 -6.20 8.57 1.16
C PHE A 76 -6.94 9.88 0.86
N VAL A 77 -7.73 10.31 1.83
CA VAL A 77 -8.36 11.63 1.83
C VAL A 77 -7.66 12.52 2.85
N ASN A 78 -7.73 13.84 2.64
CA ASN A 78 -7.27 14.79 3.65
C ASN A 78 -8.33 14.89 4.74
N ASN A 79 -8.06 14.33 5.91
CA ASN A 79 -8.97 14.43 7.04
C ASN A 79 -8.91 15.83 7.68
N PRO A 80 -10.01 16.32 8.28
CA PRO A 80 -10.03 17.63 8.96
C PRO A 80 -9.01 17.78 10.09
N ASP A 81 -8.59 16.67 10.71
CA ASP A 81 -7.58 16.63 11.77
C ASP A 81 -6.13 16.54 11.23
N GLY A 82 -5.95 16.50 9.91
CA GLY A 82 -4.66 16.36 9.24
C GLY A 82 -4.15 14.91 9.14
N SER A 83 -4.92 13.91 9.60
CA SER A 83 -4.55 12.50 9.44
C SER A 83 -4.73 12.02 7.99
N LEU A 84 -3.92 11.03 7.59
CA LEU A 84 -4.00 10.37 6.27
C LEU A 84 -4.59 8.95 6.34
N VAL A 85 -5.10 8.58 7.51
CA VAL A 85 -5.86 7.34 7.75
C VAL A 85 -7.31 7.69 8.09
N PRO A 86 -8.29 6.81 7.80
CA PRO A 86 -8.13 5.56 7.06
C PRO A 86 -7.83 5.81 5.57
N LEU A 87 -7.24 4.81 4.91
CA LEU A 87 -7.00 4.84 3.47
C LEU A 87 -7.49 3.57 2.81
N ALA A 88 -7.88 3.67 1.54
CA ALA A 88 -8.22 2.52 0.71
C ALA A 88 -6.95 1.98 0.05
N LEU A 89 -6.84 0.66 -0.05
CA LEU A 89 -5.77 -0.01 -0.78
C LEU A 89 -6.28 -1.20 -1.58
N ASN A 90 -5.53 -1.59 -2.59
CA ASN A 90 -5.74 -2.83 -3.34
C ASN A 90 -4.40 -3.40 -3.80
N PHE A 91 -4.36 -4.71 -4.00
CA PHE A 91 -3.24 -5.40 -4.63
C PHE A 91 -3.69 -6.68 -5.30
N SER A 92 -2.87 -7.18 -6.21
CA SER A 92 -3.04 -8.51 -6.79
C SER A 92 -1.76 -9.31 -6.69
N ALA A 93 -1.88 -10.60 -6.38
CA ALA A 93 -0.80 -11.56 -6.37
C ALA A 93 -1.05 -12.60 -7.45
N ALA A 94 -0.19 -12.67 -8.45
CA ALA A 94 -0.31 -13.62 -9.56
C ALA A 94 0.91 -14.51 -9.64
N THR A 95 0.70 -15.81 -9.75
CA THR A 95 1.78 -16.77 -9.99
C THR A 95 1.43 -17.77 -11.08
N ARG A 96 2.47 -18.18 -11.80
CA ARG A 96 2.47 -19.27 -12.78
C ARG A 96 3.80 -19.99 -12.65
N PRO A 97 3.84 -21.27 -12.26
CA PRO A 97 5.07 -22.04 -12.19
C PRO A 97 5.69 -22.21 -13.57
N ALA A 98 7.00 -22.49 -13.59
CA ALA A 98 7.78 -22.59 -14.83
C ALA A 98 7.34 -23.74 -15.76
N ASP A 99 6.69 -24.76 -15.20
CA ASP A 99 6.11 -25.89 -15.93
C ASP A 99 4.69 -25.63 -16.44
N TRP A 100 4.13 -24.45 -16.15
CA TRP A 100 2.79 -24.02 -16.55
C TRP A 100 1.67 -24.96 -16.07
N SER A 101 1.90 -25.67 -14.96
CA SER A 101 0.93 -26.60 -14.39
C SER A 101 -0.34 -25.93 -13.86
N TYR A 102 -0.30 -24.62 -13.55
CA TYR A 102 -1.47 -23.83 -13.17
C TYR A 102 -1.24 -22.32 -13.36
N VAL A 103 -2.30 -21.52 -13.21
CA VAL A 103 -2.22 -20.07 -12.92
C VAL A 103 -3.08 -19.79 -11.71
N LEU A 104 -2.57 -18.97 -10.79
CA LEU A 104 -3.30 -18.50 -9.61
C LEU A 104 -3.21 -16.98 -9.56
N VAL A 105 -4.35 -16.33 -9.38
CA VAL A 105 -4.44 -14.88 -9.16
C VAL A 105 -5.32 -14.61 -7.95
N ASP A 106 -4.74 -13.97 -6.94
CA ASP A 106 -5.46 -13.37 -5.83
C ASP A 106 -5.61 -11.88 -6.07
N SER A 107 -6.77 -11.34 -5.75
CA SER A 107 -7.04 -9.91 -5.80
C SER A 107 -7.68 -9.48 -4.50
N TRP A 108 -7.12 -8.44 -3.89
CA TRP A 108 -7.52 -7.93 -2.59
C TRP A 108 -7.88 -6.45 -2.67
N SER A 109 -8.94 -6.08 -1.97
CA SER A 109 -9.31 -4.70 -1.70
C SER A 109 -9.45 -4.52 -0.19
N GLY A 110 -8.90 -3.45 0.35
CA GLY A 110 -8.88 -3.22 1.78
C GLY A 110 -8.80 -1.78 2.19
N ILE A 111 -8.82 -1.58 3.51
CA ILE A 111 -8.73 -0.30 4.17
C ILE A 111 -7.70 -0.44 5.28
N LEU A 112 -6.66 0.41 5.29
CA LEU A 112 -5.81 0.59 6.47
C LEU A 112 -6.60 1.46 7.45
N THR A 113 -7.15 0.84 8.48
CA THR A 113 -8.08 1.47 9.43
C THR A 113 -7.35 2.32 10.47
N GLN A 114 -6.13 1.92 10.81
CA GLN A 114 -5.19 2.60 11.66
C GLN A 114 -3.77 2.09 11.33
N PRO A 115 -2.68 2.76 11.76
CA PRO A 115 -1.34 2.26 11.54
C PRO A 115 -1.19 0.79 11.97
N GLY A 116 -0.68 -0.05 11.07
CA GLY A 116 -0.49 -1.48 11.31
C GLY A 116 -1.73 -2.37 11.15
N VAL A 117 -2.93 -1.83 10.89
CA VAL A 117 -4.16 -2.66 10.84
C VAL A 117 -4.93 -2.46 9.55
N ILE A 118 -4.99 -3.51 8.73
CA ILE A 118 -5.72 -3.55 7.45
C ILE A 118 -6.95 -4.44 7.59
N SER A 119 -8.12 -3.95 7.18
CA SER A 119 -9.28 -4.80 6.90
C SER A 119 -9.37 -5.02 5.40
N ALA A 120 -9.27 -6.27 4.92
CA ALA A 120 -9.23 -6.58 3.49
C ALA A 120 -10.13 -7.76 3.13
N THR A 121 -10.72 -7.70 1.93
CA THR A 121 -11.48 -8.79 1.32
C THR A 121 -10.80 -9.25 0.05
N GLY A 122 -10.71 -10.57 -0.12
CA GLY A 122 -10.00 -11.18 -1.23
C GLY A 122 -10.88 -12.11 -2.08
N VAL A 123 -10.49 -12.27 -3.33
CA VAL A 123 -10.99 -13.31 -4.24
C VAL A 123 -9.81 -13.99 -4.92
N ARG A 124 -10.00 -15.26 -5.29
CA ARG A 124 -9.05 -16.05 -6.06
C ARG A 124 -9.65 -16.56 -7.35
N SER A 125 -8.86 -16.49 -8.41
CA SER A 125 -9.01 -17.30 -9.62
C SER A 125 -7.88 -18.32 -9.70
N TYR A 126 -8.23 -19.59 -9.81
CA TYR A 126 -7.29 -20.70 -9.97
C TYR A 126 -7.61 -21.48 -11.24
N LEU A 127 -6.61 -21.67 -12.11
CA LEU A 127 -6.74 -22.41 -13.35
C LEU A 127 -5.68 -23.51 -13.42
N PRO A 128 -6.02 -24.77 -13.09
CA PRO A 128 -5.11 -25.90 -13.27
C PRO A 128 -5.04 -26.34 -14.75
N ALA A 129 -3.89 -26.85 -15.18
CA ALA A 129 -3.74 -27.43 -16.51
C ALA A 129 -4.71 -28.61 -16.73
N GLY A 130 -5.45 -28.58 -17.84
CA GLY A 130 -6.41 -29.63 -18.20
C GLY A 130 -7.66 -29.73 -17.31
N GLY A 131 -7.81 -28.84 -16.32
CA GLY A 131 -8.94 -28.82 -15.40
C GLY A 131 -9.91 -27.67 -15.64
N THR A 132 -10.90 -27.56 -14.76
CA THR A 132 -11.87 -26.46 -14.74
C THR A 132 -11.35 -25.33 -13.87
N GLY A 133 -11.48 -24.08 -14.35
CA GLY A 133 -11.15 -22.90 -13.56
C GLY A 133 -12.07 -22.76 -12.34
N VAL A 134 -11.50 -22.35 -11.21
CA VAL A 134 -12.20 -22.16 -9.94
C VAL A 134 -12.12 -20.70 -9.53
N LEU A 135 -13.27 -20.09 -9.23
CA LEU A 135 -13.36 -18.80 -8.55
C LEU A 135 -13.81 -19.03 -7.12
N SER A 136 -13.09 -18.46 -6.16
CA SER A 136 -13.41 -18.60 -4.73
C SER A 136 -13.26 -17.28 -4.00
N SER A 137 -14.16 -17.01 -3.06
CA SER A 137 -13.94 -15.98 -2.05
C SER A 137 -12.80 -16.40 -1.13
N LEU A 138 -11.90 -15.47 -0.81
CA LEU A 138 -10.90 -15.63 0.24
C LEU A 138 -11.40 -15.09 1.58
N GLY A 139 -12.59 -14.49 1.63
CA GLY A 139 -13.17 -13.92 2.84
C GLY A 139 -12.72 -12.49 3.12
N THR A 140 -13.18 -11.97 4.26
CA THR A 140 -12.79 -10.67 4.82
C THR A 140 -11.96 -10.91 6.07
N HIS A 141 -10.78 -10.30 6.14
CA HIS A 141 -9.78 -10.52 7.17
C HIS A 141 -9.29 -9.21 7.77
N THR A 142 -8.82 -9.29 9.02
CA THR A 142 -8.07 -8.23 9.68
C THR A 142 -6.61 -8.63 9.75
N LEU A 143 -5.74 -7.86 9.11
CA LEU A 143 -4.30 -8.10 9.07
C LEU A 143 -3.59 -7.13 10.02
N GLN A 144 -2.75 -7.66 10.91
CA GLN A 144 -2.03 -6.94 11.97
C GLN A 144 -0.54 -7.29 12.02
#